data_AF-A0AA48I4N3-F1
#
_entry.id   AF-A0AA48I4N3-F1
#
_cell.length_a   1.000
_cell.length_b   1.000
_cell.length_c   1.000
_cell.angle_alpha   90.00
_cell.angle_beta   90.00
_cell.angle_gamma   90.00
#
_symmetry.space_group_name_H-M   'P 1'
#
loop_
_entity.id
_entity.type
_entity.pdbx_description
1 polymer ?
#
loop_
_entity_poly.entity_id
_entity_poly.type
_entity_poly.pdbx_seq_one_letter_code
_entity_poly.pdbx_strand_id
1 'polypeptide(L)'
;MRIEIRNDSITVDGYVNAVARDSSIMLDDNGERFVEQIQPKVFQRAIDRSDNIVCLLNHEDNKFLASTKQGNLELFEDNIGLRAICKISDSEIIEKARNQKLRGWSFGFESLKESEELIKDGPNELKRRFVEDMNLLEVSIIDDRKIPCYVGTSIETRSRDGTNGTKETKEEI
;
A
#
# COMPACT_ATOMS: atom_id res chain seq x y z
N MET A 1 -9.47 -4.70 7.00
CA MET A 1 -10.38 -4.14 5.96
C MET A 1 -11.83 -4.42 6.35
N ARG A 2 -12.73 -3.45 6.17
CA ARG A 2 -14.18 -3.56 6.32
C ARG A 2 -14.82 -3.26 4.96
N ILE A 3 -15.78 -4.09 4.56
CA ILE A 3 -16.51 -3.92 3.30
C ILE A 3 -18.00 -3.81 3.61
N GLU A 4 -18.63 -2.74 3.14
CA GLU A 4 -20.07 -2.56 3.19
C GLU A 4 -20.65 -2.65 1.78
N ILE A 5 -21.62 -3.53 1.58
CA ILE A 5 -22.25 -3.76 0.28
C ILE A 5 -23.63 -3.10 0.26
N ARG A 6 -23.88 -2.28 -0.76
CA ARG A 6 -25.19 -1.71 -1.11
C ARG A 6 -25.64 -2.29 -2.45
N ASN A 7 -26.83 -1.90 -2.92
CA ASN A 7 -27.43 -2.50 -4.13
C ASN A 7 -26.56 -2.29 -5.39
N ASP A 8 -25.94 -1.12 -5.53
CA ASP A 8 -25.22 -0.66 -6.73
C ASP A 8 -23.77 -0.24 -6.47
N SER A 9 -23.30 -0.39 -5.23
CA SER A 9 -21.98 0.09 -4.81
C SER A 9 -21.48 -0.65 -3.58
N ILE A 10 -20.17 -0.66 -3.39
CA ILE A 10 -19.52 -1.03 -2.14
C ILE A 10 -18.77 0.16 -1.54
N THR A 11 -18.59 0.13 -0.23
CA THR A 11 -17.64 0.98 0.49
C THR A 11 -16.59 0.09 1.12
N VAL A 12 -15.31 0.35 0.82
CA VAL A 12 -14.16 -0.36 1.40
C VAL A 12 -13.42 0.61 2.31
N ASP A 13 -13.37 0.29 3.60
CA ASP A 13 -12.75 1.10 4.66
C ASP A 13 -11.68 0.27 5.36
N GLY A 14 -10.49 0.83 5.56
CA GLY A 14 -9.53 0.27 6.50
C GLY A 14 -8.17 0.95 6.47
N TYR A 15 -7.29 0.45 7.34
CA TYR A 15 -5.89 0.84 7.31
C TYR A 15 -5.18 0.14 6.16
N VAL A 16 -4.47 0.93 5.37
CA VAL A 16 -3.62 0.50 4.26
C VAL A 16 -2.26 0.08 4.80
N ASN A 17 -1.68 0.86 5.72
CA ASN A 17 -0.42 0.53 6.38
C ASN A 17 -0.31 1.26 7.72
N ALA A 18 0.33 0.62 8.70
CA ALA A 18 0.56 1.21 10.02
C ALA A 18 1.89 1.97 10.05
N VAL A 19 1.91 3.15 10.69
CA VAL A 19 3.15 3.91 10.89
C VAL A 19 3.95 3.39 12.08
N ALA A 20 5.26 3.61 12.07
CA ALA A 20 6.20 3.23 13.14
C ALA A 20 6.17 1.74 13.53
N ARG A 21 5.73 0.88 12.62
CA ARG A 21 5.68 -0.57 12.79
C ARG A 21 6.52 -1.24 11.71
N ASP A 22 7.34 -2.20 12.12
CA ASP A 22 8.07 -3.05 11.17
C ASP A 22 7.07 -3.78 10.26
N SER A 23 7.30 -3.70 8.95
CA SER A 23 6.65 -4.57 7.98
C SER A 23 7.01 -6.03 8.22
N SER A 24 6.35 -6.92 7.47
CA SER A 24 6.89 -8.25 7.22
C SER A 24 8.32 -8.17 6.69
N ILE A 25 9.11 -9.22 6.91
CA ILE A 25 10.47 -9.30 6.36
C ILE A 25 10.37 -9.40 4.84
N MET A 26 11.16 -8.59 4.16
CA MET A 26 11.28 -8.52 2.70
C MET A 26 12.72 -8.83 2.29
N LEU A 27 12.92 -9.08 0.99
CA LEU A 27 14.22 -9.29 0.39
C LEU A 27 14.47 -8.15 -0.59
N ASP A 28 15.65 -7.52 -0.52
CA ASP A 28 16.05 -6.52 -1.50
C ASP A 28 16.52 -7.19 -2.81
N ASP A 29 16.95 -6.37 -3.79
CA ASP A 29 17.45 -6.85 -5.09
C ASP A 29 18.68 -7.77 -4.98
N ASN A 30 19.42 -7.71 -3.86
CA ASN A 30 20.58 -8.55 -3.57
C ASN A 30 20.20 -9.82 -2.77
N GLY A 31 18.92 -9.98 -2.40
CA GLY A 31 18.44 -11.05 -1.54
C GLY A 31 18.71 -10.83 -0.05
N GLU A 32 19.09 -9.62 0.36
CA GLU A 32 19.31 -9.28 1.76
C GLU A 32 17.99 -9.02 2.47
N ARG A 33 17.88 -9.49 3.72
CA ARG A 33 16.66 -9.36 4.52
C ARG A 33 16.54 -7.96 5.09
N PHE A 34 15.36 -7.35 4.95
CA PHE A 34 15.05 -6.10 5.61
C PHE A 34 13.59 -6.02 6.09
N VAL A 35 13.34 -5.13 7.03
CA VAL A 35 12.01 -4.65 7.41
C VAL A 35 11.93 -3.15 7.14
N GLU A 36 10.73 -2.64 6.93
CA GLU A 36 10.55 -1.22 6.66
C GLU A 36 9.47 -0.62 7.56
N GLN A 37 9.77 0.55 8.10
CA GLN A 37 8.84 1.38 8.86
C GLN A 37 8.57 2.69 8.13
N ILE A 38 7.29 2.98 7.88
CA ILE A 38 6.87 4.32 7.47
C ILE A 38 6.83 5.21 8.71
N GLN A 39 7.58 6.30 8.72
CA GLN A 39 7.58 7.22 9.86
C GLN A 39 6.25 7.97 9.98
N PRO A 40 5.86 8.38 11.21
CA PRO A 40 4.70 9.26 11.38
C PRO A 40 4.80 10.54 10.56
N LYS A 41 3.65 11.04 10.13
CA LYS A 41 3.45 12.22 9.27
C LYS A 41 3.92 12.08 7.83
N VAL A 42 4.50 10.94 7.44
CA VAL A 42 4.96 10.70 6.06
C VAL A 42 3.76 10.61 5.11
N PHE A 43 2.73 9.83 5.47
CA PHE A 43 1.54 9.70 4.63
C PHE A 43 0.80 11.04 4.54
N GLN A 44 0.68 11.77 5.65
CA GLN A 44 0.04 13.09 5.64
C GLN A 44 0.75 14.04 4.67
N ARG A 45 2.09 14.15 4.76
CA ARG A 45 2.87 14.98 3.83
C ARG A 45 2.73 14.53 2.37
N ALA A 46 2.69 13.23 2.13
CA ALA A 46 2.53 12.69 0.78
C ALA A 46 1.14 13.01 0.20
N ILE A 47 0.08 12.92 1.03
CA ILE A 47 -1.29 13.29 0.65
C ILE A 47 -1.38 14.79 0.37
N ASP A 48 -0.86 15.64 1.26
CA ASP A 48 -0.93 17.10 1.13
C ASP A 48 -0.22 17.63 -0.13
N ARG A 49 0.79 16.91 -0.63
CA ARG A 49 1.58 17.26 -1.81
C ARG A 49 0.93 16.83 -3.13
N SER A 50 -0.02 15.89 -3.08
CA SER A 50 -0.59 15.27 -4.27
C SER A 50 -1.92 15.91 -4.66
N ASP A 51 -2.03 16.34 -5.92
CA ASP A 51 -3.28 16.86 -6.48
C ASP A 51 -4.36 15.77 -6.63
N ASN A 52 -3.93 14.52 -6.83
CA ASN A 52 -4.83 13.39 -7.04
C ASN A 52 -4.13 12.07 -6.74
N ILE A 53 -4.71 11.28 -5.85
CA ILE A 53 -4.29 9.91 -5.58
C ILE A 53 -5.41 8.99 -6.04
N VAL A 54 -5.03 7.88 -6.67
CA VAL A 54 -5.96 6.91 -7.24
C VAL A 54 -6.02 5.63 -6.41
N CYS A 55 -7.16 4.96 -6.43
CA CYS A 55 -7.35 3.61 -5.97
C CYS A 55 -7.37 2.68 -7.19
N LEU A 56 -6.47 1.71 -7.25
CA LEU A 56 -6.42 0.71 -8.32
C LEU A 56 -6.86 -0.67 -7.81
N LEU A 57 -7.05 -1.61 -8.73
CA LEU A 57 -7.09 -3.05 -8.45
C LEU A 57 -5.72 -3.65 -8.74
N ASN A 58 -5.11 -4.34 -7.76
CA ASN A 58 -3.86 -5.09 -7.93
C ASN A 58 -2.66 -4.29 -8.50
N HIS A 59 -2.60 -2.97 -8.29
CA HIS A 59 -1.61 -2.08 -8.92
C HIS A 59 -1.66 -2.04 -10.46
N GLU A 60 -2.77 -2.49 -11.07
CA GLU A 60 -2.95 -2.44 -12.52
C GLU A 60 -3.38 -1.01 -12.92
N ASP A 61 -2.50 -0.26 -13.61
CA ASP A 61 -2.75 1.15 -13.99
C ASP A 61 -3.99 1.35 -14.88
N ASN A 62 -4.49 0.28 -15.52
CA ASN A 62 -5.70 0.28 -16.33
C ASN A 62 -6.97 -0.16 -15.56
N LYS A 63 -6.87 -0.50 -14.27
CA LYS A 63 -7.98 -0.91 -13.40
C LYS A 63 -8.26 0.12 -12.32
N PHE A 64 -8.70 1.30 -12.74
CA PHE A 64 -9.06 2.40 -11.86
C PHE A 64 -10.39 2.14 -11.12
N LEU A 65 -10.39 2.35 -9.80
CA LEU A 65 -11.56 2.14 -8.93
C LEU A 65 -12.10 3.45 -8.34
N ALA A 66 -11.22 4.37 -7.93
CA ALA A 66 -11.59 5.64 -7.33
C ALA A 66 -10.44 6.65 -7.34
N SER A 67 -10.72 7.92 -7.05
CA SER A 67 -9.67 8.90 -6.74
C SER A 67 -10.10 10.01 -5.80
N THR A 68 -9.12 10.63 -5.15
CA THR A 68 -9.35 11.77 -4.26
C THR A 68 -9.97 12.94 -5.01
N LYS A 69 -9.55 13.19 -6.25
CA LYS A 69 -10.12 14.24 -7.11
C LYS A 69 -11.57 13.99 -7.52
N GLN A 70 -11.97 12.72 -7.69
CA GLN A 70 -13.37 12.37 -8.00
C GLN A 70 -14.25 12.34 -6.75
N GLY A 71 -13.66 12.45 -5.55
CA GLY A 71 -14.39 12.47 -4.28
C GLY A 71 -14.94 11.11 -3.85
N ASN A 72 -14.52 10.02 -4.49
CA ASN A 72 -14.90 8.65 -4.11
C ASN A 72 -13.75 7.86 -3.45
N LEU A 73 -12.64 8.54 -3.13
CA LEU A 73 -11.56 8.05 -2.29
C LEU A 73 -11.22 9.12 -1.25
N GLU A 74 -11.24 8.74 0.02
CA GLU A 74 -10.73 9.54 1.13
C GLU A 74 -9.47 8.86 1.68
N LEU A 75 -8.41 9.65 1.87
CA LEU A 75 -7.15 9.23 2.44
C LEU A 75 -6.75 10.19 3.56
N PHE A 76 -6.33 9.65 4.69
CA PHE A 76 -5.77 10.44 5.77
C PHE A 76 -4.85 9.58 6.63
N GLU A 77 -3.90 10.23 7.29
CA GLU A 77 -3.06 9.59 8.30
C GLU A 77 -3.59 9.91 9.69
N ASP A 78 -3.70 8.89 10.54
CA ASP A 78 -3.93 9.05 11.97
C ASP A 78 -2.81 8.41 12.80
N ASN A 79 -3.00 8.29 14.12
CA ASN A 79 -1.99 7.71 15.01
C ASN A 79 -1.72 6.21 14.76
N ILE A 80 -2.57 5.53 13.99
CA ILE A 80 -2.39 4.12 13.60
C ILE A 80 -1.65 4.06 12.26
N GLY A 81 -2.06 4.85 11.28
CA GLY A 81 -1.35 4.98 10.01
C GLY A 81 -2.23 5.50 8.87
N LEU A 82 -1.94 5.07 7.64
CA LEU A 82 -2.72 5.46 6.47
C LEU A 82 -4.07 4.74 6.49
N ARG A 83 -5.16 5.50 6.53
CA ARG A 83 -6.52 4.99 6.36
C ARG A 83 -7.06 5.39 5.00
N ALA A 84 -7.75 4.44 4.35
CA ALA A 84 -8.44 4.64 3.08
C ALA A 84 -9.91 4.29 3.20
N ILE A 85 -10.76 5.13 2.61
CA ILE A 85 -12.20 4.90 2.46
C ILE A 85 -12.54 5.11 0.99
N CYS A 86 -12.98 4.05 0.32
CA CYS A 86 -13.21 4.04 -1.12
C CYS A 86 -14.63 3.59 -1.44
N LYS A 87 -15.35 4.38 -2.25
CA LYS A 87 -16.69 4.03 -2.75
C LYS A 87 -16.61 3.61 -4.22
N ILE A 88 -17.00 2.38 -4.50
CA ILE A 88 -16.82 1.73 -5.80
C ILE A 88 -18.17 1.24 -6.32
N SER A 89 -18.50 1.60 -7.57
CA SER A 89 -19.73 1.16 -8.26
C SER A 89 -19.45 0.17 -9.40
N ASP A 90 -18.21 -0.32 -9.52
CA ASP A 90 -17.82 -1.31 -10.52
C ASP A 90 -18.43 -2.67 -10.20
N SER A 91 -19.17 -3.24 -11.17
CA SER A 91 -19.89 -4.52 -11.00
C SER A 91 -18.96 -5.71 -10.76
N GLU A 92 -17.77 -5.73 -11.36
CA GLU A 92 -16.78 -6.80 -11.14
C GLU A 92 -16.30 -6.78 -9.68
N ILE A 93 -16.04 -5.59 -9.14
CA ILE A 93 -15.58 -5.43 -7.75
C ILE A 93 -16.70 -5.73 -6.76
N ILE A 94 -17.94 -5.33 -7.05
CA ILE A 94 -19.11 -5.68 -6.23
C ILE A 94 -19.26 -7.21 -6.15
N GLU A 95 -19.16 -7.91 -7.27
CA GLU A 95 -19.22 -9.37 -7.29
C GLU A 95 -18.04 -10.02 -6.55
N LYS A 96 -16.83 -9.49 -6.69
CA LYS A 96 -15.66 -9.95 -5.91
C LYS A 96 -15.88 -9.75 -4.41
N ALA A 97 -16.43 -8.61 -3.99
CA ALA A 97 -16.77 -8.35 -2.59
C ALA A 97 -17.81 -9.34 -2.05
N ARG A 98 -18.90 -9.59 -2.79
CA ARG A 98 -19.94 -10.59 -2.42
C ARG A 98 -19.36 -11.99 -2.24
N ASN A 99 -18.40 -12.35 -3.08
CA ASN A 99 -17.72 -13.64 -3.06
C ASN A 99 -16.49 -13.70 -2.13
N GLN A 100 -16.26 -12.67 -1.31
CA GLN A 100 -15.11 -12.59 -0.37
C GLN A 100 -13.74 -12.77 -1.07
N LYS A 101 -13.63 -12.21 -2.28
CA LYS A 101 -12.42 -12.27 -3.12
C LYS A 101 -11.51 -11.06 -2.98
N LEU A 102 -11.93 -10.02 -2.26
CA LEU A 102 -11.06 -8.90 -1.88
C LEU A 102 -10.26 -9.30 -0.64
N ARG A 103 -8.93 -9.20 -0.72
CA ARG A 103 -7.98 -9.77 0.24
C ARG A 103 -7.43 -8.73 1.20
N GLY A 104 -7.05 -7.56 0.68
CA GLY A 104 -6.33 -6.59 1.49
C GLY A 104 -6.07 -5.29 0.76
N TRP A 105 -5.32 -4.43 1.44
CA TRP A 105 -4.89 -3.16 0.90
C TRP A 105 -3.42 -3.24 0.49
N SER A 106 -3.05 -2.36 -0.41
CA SER A 106 -1.67 -2.13 -0.76
C SER A 106 -1.50 -0.67 -1.14
N PHE A 107 -0.27 -0.21 -1.27
CA PHE A 107 0.04 1.12 -1.78
C PHE A 107 1.34 1.13 -2.57
N GLY A 108 1.39 2.02 -3.54
CA GLY A 108 2.56 2.30 -4.35
C GLY A 108 3.13 3.65 -3.96
N PHE A 109 4.44 3.71 -3.75
CA PHE A 109 5.12 4.94 -3.39
C PHE A 109 6.51 5.03 -4.02
N GLU A 110 7.06 6.23 -3.99
CA GLU A 110 8.46 6.52 -4.32
C GLU A 110 9.10 7.14 -3.07
N SER A 111 10.12 6.48 -2.51
CA SER A 111 10.86 7.03 -1.38
C SER A 111 11.66 8.26 -1.81
N LEU A 112 11.51 9.35 -1.06
CA LEU A 112 12.25 10.60 -1.26
C LEU A 112 13.35 10.80 -0.23
N LYS A 113 13.14 10.25 0.97
CA LYS A 113 14.10 10.29 2.06
C LYS A 113 13.96 9.05 2.92
N GLU A 114 15.08 8.42 3.19
CA GLU A 114 15.14 7.24 4.04
C GLU A 114 16.45 7.17 4.82
N SER A 115 16.41 6.37 5.88
CA SER A 115 17.58 6.00 6.68
C SER A 115 17.53 4.51 6.99
N GLU A 116 18.68 3.95 7.35
CA GLU A 116 18.81 2.52 7.65
C GLU A 116 19.49 2.28 9.00
N GLU A 117 19.06 1.24 9.69
CA GLU A 117 19.65 0.72 10.92
C GLU A 117 19.94 -0.78 10.76
N LEU A 118 21.14 -1.21 11.18
CA LEU A 118 21.46 -2.63 11.28
C LEU A 118 20.88 -3.20 12.57
N ILE A 119 19.93 -4.12 12.45
CA ILE A 119 19.44 -4.95 13.55
C ILE A 119 20.32 -6.19 13.63
N LYS A 120 20.96 -6.39 14.79
CA LYS A 120 21.65 -7.65 15.08
C LYS A 120 20.62 -8.74 15.40
N ASP A 121 20.22 -9.52 14.40
CA ASP A 121 19.28 -10.64 14.52
C ASP A 121 20.01 -12.00 14.49
N GLY A 122 20.78 -12.28 15.55
CA GLY A 122 21.55 -13.53 15.65
C GLY A 122 22.66 -13.62 14.59
N PRO A 123 22.84 -14.76 13.90
CA PRO A 123 23.88 -14.92 12.87
C PRO A 123 23.53 -14.25 11.53
N ASN A 124 22.31 -13.74 11.37
CA ASN A 124 21.85 -13.12 10.14
C ASN A 124 21.73 -11.60 10.35
N GLU A 125 22.26 -10.82 9.40
CA GLU A 125 22.07 -9.38 9.39
C GLU A 125 20.65 -9.07 8.89
N LEU A 126 19.92 -8.24 9.65
CA LEU A 126 18.61 -7.72 9.25
C LEU A 126 18.70 -6.20 9.22
N LYS A 127 18.34 -5.58 8.09
CA LYS A 127 18.27 -4.12 7.97
C LYS A 127 16.88 -3.64 8.35
N ARG A 128 16.79 -2.51 9.05
CA ARG A 128 15.55 -1.74 9.15
C ARG A 128 15.70 -0.47 8.34
N ARG A 129 14.81 -0.30 7.37
CA ARG A 129 14.68 0.94 6.62
C ARG A 129 13.57 1.80 7.22
N PHE A 130 13.85 3.07 7.40
CA PHE A 130 12.88 4.08 7.81
C PHE A 130 12.57 4.96 6.61
N VAL A 131 11.32 4.95 6.14
CA VAL A 131 10.86 5.89 5.12
C VAL A 131 10.45 7.16 5.84
N GLU A 132 11.18 8.25 5.58
CA GLU A 132 11.03 9.55 6.24
C GLU A 132 10.35 10.59 5.36
N ASP A 133 10.34 10.39 4.04
CA ASP A 133 9.52 11.15 3.10
C ASP A 133 9.27 10.35 1.83
N MET A 134 8.12 10.55 1.19
CA MET A 134 7.76 9.82 -0.03
C MET A 134 6.75 10.59 -0.89
N ASN A 135 6.66 10.21 -2.16
CA ASN A 135 5.49 10.46 -3.00
C ASN A 135 4.56 9.25 -2.91
N LEU A 136 3.31 9.45 -2.48
CA LEU A 136 2.28 8.41 -2.53
C LEU A 136 1.66 8.42 -3.94
N LEU A 137 1.90 7.35 -4.69
CA LEU A 137 1.48 7.23 -6.09
C LEU A 137 0.04 6.75 -6.20
N GLU A 138 -0.29 5.70 -5.45
CA GLU A 138 -1.62 5.08 -5.43
C GLU A 138 -1.85 4.22 -4.18
N VAL A 139 -3.12 3.93 -3.92
CA VAL A 139 -3.52 2.81 -3.07
C VAL A 139 -4.19 1.75 -3.93
N SER A 140 -4.15 0.49 -3.52
CA SER A 140 -4.70 -0.62 -4.29
C SER A 140 -5.51 -1.55 -3.42
N ILE A 141 -6.67 -1.98 -3.93
CA ILE A 141 -7.36 -3.15 -3.41
C ILE A 141 -6.74 -4.38 -4.05
N ILE A 142 -6.36 -5.35 -3.23
CA ILE A 142 -5.81 -6.63 -3.67
C ILE A 142 -6.91 -7.67 -3.70
N ASP A 143 -7.03 -8.42 -4.81
CA ASP A 143 -7.99 -9.51 -4.96
C ASP A 143 -7.32 -10.90 -4.94
N ASP A 144 -8.13 -11.94 -5.14
CA ASP A 144 -7.73 -13.34 -5.16
C ASP A 144 -6.74 -13.74 -6.27
N ARG A 145 -6.44 -12.85 -7.23
CA ARG A 145 -5.46 -13.08 -8.30
C ARG A 145 -4.04 -12.74 -7.88
N LYS A 146 -3.87 -11.80 -6.93
CA LYS A 146 -2.58 -11.46 -6.33
C LYS A 146 -2.51 -12.10 -4.95
N ILE A 147 -2.12 -13.38 -4.94
CA ILE A 147 -1.80 -14.12 -3.72
C ILE A 147 -0.31 -13.88 -3.44
N PRO A 148 0.09 -13.26 -2.32
CA PRO A 148 1.49 -13.13 -1.99
C PRO A 148 2.06 -14.53 -1.81
N CYS A 149 3.24 -14.78 -2.37
CA CYS A 149 3.87 -16.11 -2.37
C CYS A 149 4.12 -16.69 -0.96
N TYR A 150 3.98 -15.92 0.12
CA TYR A 150 4.13 -16.41 1.48
C TYR A 150 3.22 -15.66 2.45
N VAL A 151 2.55 -16.40 3.32
CA VAL A 151 1.84 -15.85 4.47
C VAL A 151 2.89 -15.31 5.44
N GLY A 152 3.18 -14.00 5.35
CA GLY A 152 4.17 -13.32 6.19
C GLY A 152 5.42 -12.77 5.48
N THR A 153 5.46 -12.76 4.14
CA THR A 153 6.49 -12.03 3.36
C THR A 153 5.76 -11.06 2.44
N SER A 154 5.91 -9.76 2.68
CA SER A 154 5.44 -8.74 1.74
C SER A 154 6.31 -8.83 0.48
N ILE A 155 5.70 -8.90 -0.70
CA ILE A 155 6.43 -8.84 -1.96
C ILE A 155 6.58 -7.37 -2.32
N GLU A 156 7.82 -6.92 -2.39
CA GLU A 156 8.14 -5.64 -2.98
C GLU A 156 8.45 -5.84 -4.46
N THR A 157 7.80 -5.08 -5.33
CA THR A 157 8.20 -5.00 -6.74
C THR A 157 8.87 -3.66 -6.99
N ARG A 158 10.20 -3.65 -7.11
CA ARG A 158 10.97 -2.51 -7.61
C ARG A 158 10.93 -2.48 -9.13
N SER A 159 10.03 -1.69 -9.68
CA SER A 159 10.06 -1.39 -11.11
C SER A 159 10.85 -0.11 -11.32
N ARG A 160 12.01 -0.22 -11.99
CA ARG A 160 12.74 0.93 -12.53
C ARG A 160 12.05 1.39 -13.81
N ASP A 161 11.05 2.25 -13.67
CA ASP A 161 10.57 3.03 -14.82
C ASP A 161 11.57 4.16 -15.10
N GLY A 162 11.76 4.52 -16.37
CA GLY A 162 12.84 5.39 -16.89
C GLY A 162 12.81 6.86 -16.42
N THR A 163 12.17 7.17 -15.30
CA THR A 163 12.03 8.50 -14.71
C THR A 163 12.56 8.49 -13.27
N ASN A 164 13.88 8.61 -13.07
CA ASN A 164 14.64 8.95 -11.83
C ASN A 164 14.18 8.49 -10.42
N GLY A 165 13.21 7.58 -10.31
CA GLY A 165 12.59 7.13 -9.06
C GLY A 165 12.19 5.68 -9.16
N THR A 166 12.42 4.92 -8.09
CA THR A 166 12.00 3.51 -8.01
C THR A 166 10.58 3.49 -7.44
N LYS A 167 9.62 2.92 -8.19
CA LYS A 167 8.28 2.65 -7.67
C LYS A 167 8.36 1.38 -6.82
N GLU A 168 7.90 1.50 -5.58
CA GLU A 168 7.83 0.42 -4.61
C GLU A 168 6.36 0.13 -4.30
N THR A 169 6.00 -1.13 -4.10
CA THR A 169 4.64 -1.52 -3.71
C THR A 169 4.68 -2.33 -2.42
N LYS A 170 3.70 -2.09 -1.54
CA LYS A 170 3.60 -2.72 -0.23
C LYS A 170 2.23 -3.32 0.01
N GLU A 171 2.17 -4.64 -0.05
CA GLU A 171 0.94 -5.42 0.17
C GLU A 171 0.77 -5.77 1.65
N GLU A 172 -0.39 -5.42 2.21
CA GLU A 172 -0.83 -5.70 3.58
C GLU A 172 -2.14 -6.51 3.51
N ILE A 173 -2.03 -7.83 3.75
CA ILE A 173 -3.09 -8.82 3.49
C ILE A 173 -3.47 -9.54 4.78
#